data_AF-B5DF56-F1
#
_entry.id   AF-B5DF56-F1
#
_cell.length_a   1.000
_cell.length_b   1.000
_cell.length_c   1.000
_cell.angle_alpha   90.00
_cell.angle_beta   90.00
_cell.angle_gamma   90.00
#
_symmetry.space_group_name_H-M   'P 1'
#
loop_
_entity.id
_entity.type
_entity.pdbx_description
1 polymer ?
#
loop_
_entity_poly.entity_id
_entity_poly.type
_entity_poly.pdbx_seq_one_letter_code
_entity_poly.pdbx_strand_id
1 'polypeptide(L)'
;MAARSPASLSYRTTGSTCLHPLSQLLGIPLDQVNFVACQLLALSAAFWFRIYLRPGKASPEVRHTLATILGIYFVVFCFGWYAVHLFVLVLMCYGVMVTASVSNIHRYSFFVAMGYLTICHISRIYIFHYGILTTDFSG
;
A
#
# COMPACT_ATOMS: atom_id res chain seq x y z
N MET A 1 -10.55 28.54 -31.15
CA MET A 1 -9.32 27.71 -31.19
C MET A 1 -8.38 28.15 -30.09
N ALA A 2 -8.44 27.49 -28.93
CA ALA A 2 -7.42 27.59 -27.90
C ALA A 2 -7.10 26.15 -27.51
N ALA A 3 -5.96 25.65 -27.99
CA ALA A 3 -5.50 24.30 -27.71
C ALA A 3 -5.20 24.19 -26.21
N ARG A 4 -6.09 23.55 -25.46
CA ARG A 4 -5.81 23.13 -24.09
C ARG A 4 -4.68 22.09 -24.15
N SER A 5 -3.54 22.43 -23.55
CA SER A 5 -2.42 21.51 -23.35
C SER A 5 -2.90 20.18 -22.76
N PRO A 6 -2.43 19.02 -23.26
CA PRO A 6 -2.80 17.69 -22.75
C PRO A 6 -2.20 17.36 -21.37
N ALA A 7 -1.80 18.38 -20.59
CA ALA A 7 -1.25 18.25 -19.24
C ALA A 7 -2.33 18.03 -18.16
N SER A 8 -3.62 17.97 -18.53
CA SER A 8 -4.76 17.86 -17.60
C SER A 8 -5.19 16.42 -17.28
N LEU A 9 -4.52 15.39 -17.81
CA LEU A 9 -4.55 14.05 -17.22
C LEU A 9 -3.58 14.03 -16.04
N SER A 10 -4.00 14.76 -15.00
CA SER A 10 -3.42 14.74 -13.67
C SER A 10 -2.92 13.34 -13.36
N TYR A 11 -1.59 13.19 -13.28
CA TYR A 11 -0.92 12.06 -12.66
C TYR A 11 -1.53 11.99 -11.25
N ARG A 12 -2.58 11.19 -11.06
CA ARG A 12 -3.31 11.10 -9.80
C ARG A 12 -2.47 10.23 -8.89
N THR A 13 -1.36 10.78 -8.42
CA THR A 13 -0.49 10.16 -7.42
C THR A 13 -1.31 10.02 -6.16
N THR A 14 -1.53 8.79 -5.73
CA THR A 14 -2.40 8.50 -4.59
C THR A 14 -1.68 8.65 -3.26
N GLY A 15 -0.34 8.54 -3.25
CA GLY A 15 0.54 8.75 -2.10
C GLY A 15 1.26 10.11 -2.11
N SER A 16 2.34 10.21 -1.31
CA SER A 16 3.09 11.45 -1.09
C SER A 16 3.75 12.00 -2.36
N THR A 17 3.76 13.34 -2.51
CA THR A 17 4.43 14.04 -3.62
C THR A 17 5.85 14.49 -3.29
N CYS A 18 6.37 14.20 -2.09
CA CYS A 18 7.68 14.69 -1.65
C CYS A 18 8.85 14.20 -2.51
N LEU A 19 8.75 13.02 -3.11
CA LEU A 19 9.80 12.41 -3.96
C LEU A 19 9.61 12.69 -5.45
N HIS A 20 8.72 13.64 -5.81
CA HIS A 20 8.54 14.10 -7.19
C HIS A 20 9.85 14.48 -7.91
N PRO A 21 10.80 15.23 -7.33
CA PRO A 21 12.05 15.56 -8.02
C PRO A 21 12.89 14.32 -8.35
N LEU A 22 12.84 13.29 -7.49
CA LEU A 22 13.56 12.04 -7.70
C LEU A 22 12.89 11.19 -8.81
N SER A 23 11.55 11.18 -8.85
CA SER A 23 10.79 10.53 -9.93
C SER A 23 11.08 11.16 -11.30
N GLN A 24 11.17 12.49 -11.38
CA GLN A 24 11.52 13.19 -12.62
C GLN A 24 12.97 12.91 -13.05
N LEU A 25 13.90 12.78 -12.10
CA LEU A 25 15.31 12.47 -12.40
C LEU A 25 15.48 11.04 -12.92
N LEU A 26 14.75 10.07 -12.36
CA LEU A 26 14.87 8.66 -12.71
C LEU A 26 13.95 8.22 -13.86
N GLY A 27 12.95 9.03 -14.22
CA GLY A 27 11.93 8.67 -15.22
C GLY A 27 11.00 7.53 -14.78
N ILE A 28 10.93 7.24 -13.49
CA ILE A 28 10.13 6.15 -12.89
C ILE A 28 8.86 6.75 -12.29
N PRO A 29 7.70 6.06 -12.39
CA PRO A 29 6.45 6.53 -11.79
C PRO A 29 6.57 6.74 -10.26
N LEU A 30 5.99 7.83 -9.77
CA LEU A 30 6.18 8.32 -8.40
C LEU A 30 5.77 7.32 -7.32
N ASP A 31 4.72 6.53 -7.56
CA ASP A 31 4.25 5.47 -6.67
C ASP A 31 5.29 4.36 -6.47
N GLN A 32 6.04 3.99 -7.51
CA GLN A 32 7.15 3.03 -7.40
C GLN A 32 8.33 3.62 -6.63
N VAL A 33 8.66 4.89 -6.88
CA VAL A 33 9.73 5.60 -6.16
C VAL A 33 9.40 5.69 -4.66
N ASN A 34 8.16 6.06 -4.33
CA ASN A 34 7.69 6.09 -2.94
C ASN A 34 7.78 4.71 -2.30
N PHE A 35 7.33 3.66 -2.99
CA PHE A 35 7.38 2.28 -2.47
C PHE A 35 8.81 1.83 -2.20
N VAL A 36 9.74 2.03 -3.14
CA VAL A 36 11.14 1.63 -3.00
C VAL A 36 11.83 2.41 -1.88
N ALA A 37 11.65 3.74 -1.84
CA ALA A 37 12.22 4.57 -0.79
C ALA A 37 11.72 4.12 0.60
N CYS A 38 10.42 3.89 0.72
CA CYS A 38 9.81 3.41 1.93
C CYS A 38 10.32 2.02 2.34
N GLN A 39 10.52 1.10 1.39
CA GLN A 39 11.09 -0.22 1.66
C GLN A 39 12.53 -0.15 2.18
N LEU A 40 13.36 0.75 1.62
CA LEU A 40 14.73 0.98 2.10
C LEU A 40 14.73 1.57 3.52
N LEU A 41 13.84 2.53 3.79
CA LEU A 41 13.65 3.09 5.13
C LEU A 41 13.13 2.05 6.12
N ALA A 42 12.20 1.19 5.71
CA ALA A 42 11.68 0.10 6.53
C ALA A 42 12.74 -0.94 6.85
N LEU A 43 13.60 -1.28 5.89
CA LEU A 43 14.73 -2.18 6.12
C LEU A 43 15.72 -1.57 7.11
N SER A 44 16.05 -0.29 6.93
CA SER A 44 16.93 0.47 7.84
C SER A 44 16.34 0.54 9.25
N ALA A 45 15.04 0.83 9.36
CA ALA A 45 14.30 0.79 10.62
C ALA A 45 14.33 -0.61 11.23
N ALA A 46 14.18 -1.68 10.46
CA ALA A 46 14.25 -3.05 11.00
C ALA A 46 15.62 -3.34 11.64
N PHE A 47 16.72 -2.87 11.05
CA PHE A 47 18.04 -2.95 11.68
C PHE A 47 18.12 -2.12 12.97
N TRP A 48 17.59 -0.90 12.96
CA TRP A 48 17.51 -0.05 14.15
C TRP A 48 16.73 -0.74 15.29
N PHE A 49 15.55 -1.30 14.99
CA PHE A 49 14.72 -2.04 15.94
C PHE A 49 15.48 -3.25 16.53
N ARG A 50 16.27 -3.98 15.73
CA ARG A 50 17.08 -5.11 16.24
C ARG A 50 18.21 -4.67 17.17
N ILE A 51 18.79 -3.49 16.96
CA ILE A 51 19.91 -3.00 17.77
C ILE A 51 19.40 -2.37 19.08
N TYR A 52 18.39 -1.49 19.01
CA TYR A 52 17.97 -0.67 20.13
C TYR A 52 16.77 -1.24 20.90
N LEU A 53 15.82 -1.88 20.21
CA LEU A 53 14.61 -2.46 20.80
C LEU A 53 14.78 -3.96 21.10
N ARG A 54 15.93 -4.33 21.67
CA ARG A 54 16.22 -5.70 22.10
C ARG A 54 15.24 -6.14 23.20
N PRO A 55 14.84 -7.42 23.26
CA PRO A 55 13.85 -7.93 24.23
C PRO A 55 14.17 -7.65 25.70
N GLY A 56 15.46 -7.46 26.04
CA GLY A 56 15.90 -7.12 27.41
C GLY A 56 15.91 -5.63 27.74
N LYS A 57 15.70 -4.72 26.77
CA LYS A 57 15.73 -3.27 26.98
C LYS A 57 14.41 -2.55 26.73
N ALA A 58 13.49 -3.17 25.99
CA ALA A 58 12.20 -2.57 25.66
C ALA A 58 11.05 -3.55 25.88
N SER A 59 9.95 -3.06 26.46
CA SER A 59 8.72 -3.83 26.67
C SER A 59 8.12 -4.30 25.33
N PRO A 60 7.54 -5.52 25.26
CA PRO A 60 6.84 -6.02 24.08
C PRO A 60 5.79 -5.05 23.52
N GLU A 61 5.07 -4.36 24.41
CA GLU A 61 4.04 -3.38 24.04
C GLU A 61 4.63 -2.23 23.22
N VAL A 62 5.70 -1.61 23.72
CA VAL A 62 6.38 -0.50 23.03
C VAL A 62 6.90 -0.93 21.66
N ARG A 63 7.43 -2.16 21.56
CA ARG A 63 7.92 -2.71 20.29
C ARG A 63 6.81 -2.88 19.28
N HIS A 64 5.66 -3.41 19.71
CA HIS A 64 4.51 -3.61 18.84
C HIS A 64 3.89 -2.27 18.42
N THR A 65 3.65 -1.36 19.37
CA THR A 65 3.10 -0.03 19.08
C THR A 65 3.96 0.77 18.12
N LEU A 66 5.28 0.83 18.34
CA LEU A 66 6.19 1.55 17.43
C LEU A 66 6.21 0.93 16.02
N ALA A 67 6.28 -0.41 15.93
CA ALA A 67 6.27 -1.10 14.65
C ALA A 67 4.96 -0.84 13.88
N THR A 68 3.83 -0.86 14.59
CA THR A 68 2.51 -0.60 14.00
C THR A 68 2.37 0.85 13.54
N ILE A 69 2.76 1.84 14.35
CA ILE A 69 2.70 3.26 13.97
C ILE A 69 3.58 3.53 12.75
N LEU A 70 4.82 3.01 12.75
CA LEU A 70 5.77 3.19 11.66
C LEU A 70 5.27 2.51 10.37
N GLY A 71 4.71 1.29 10.47
CA GLY A 71 4.11 0.58 9.35
C GLY A 71 2.90 1.30 8.76
N ILE A 72 2.01 1.83 9.61
CA ILE A 72 0.86 2.66 9.18
C ILE A 72 1.35 3.89 8.42
N TYR A 73 2.33 4.61 8.98
CA TYR A 73 2.90 5.79 8.35
C TYR A 73 3.46 5.47 6.96
N PHE A 74 4.24 4.40 6.84
CA PHE A 74 4.82 3.94 5.59
C PHE A 74 3.80 3.56 4.53
N VAL A 75 2.77 2.82 4.91
CA VAL A 75 1.70 2.40 3.99
C VAL A 75 0.90 3.61 3.50
N VAL A 76 0.55 4.55 4.39
CA VAL A 76 -0.15 5.79 4.02
C VAL A 76 0.74 6.69 3.16
N PHE A 77 2.04 6.79 3.46
CA PHE A 77 2.97 7.58 2.65
C PHE A 77 3.08 7.06 1.21
N CYS A 78 3.18 5.73 1.03
CA CYS A 78 3.32 5.10 -0.28
C CYS A 78 2.05 5.19 -1.13
N PHE A 79 0.89 4.86 -0.53
CA PHE A 79 -0.33 4.57 -1.28
C PHE A 79 -1.48 5.57 -1.01
N GLY A 80 -1.33 6.44 0.00
CA GLY A 80 -2.35 7.39 0.48
C GLY A 80 -3.73 6.76 0.59
N TRP A 81 -4.74 7.26 -0.13
CA TRP A 81 -6.12 6.73 -0.04
C TRP A 81 -6.24 5.25 -0.41
N TYR A 82 -5.37 4.72 -1.28
CA TYR A 82 -5.36 3.29 -1.61
C TYR A 82 -4.84 2.40 -0.45
N ALA A 83 -4.22 2.99 0.59
CA ALA A 83 -3.85 2.28 1.80
C ALA A 83 -5.05 1.59 2.48
N VAL A 84 -6.26 2.09 2.27
CA VAL A 84 -7.49 1.46 2.80
C VAL A 84 -7.62 0.01 2.36
N HIS A 85 -7.28 -0.31 1.11
CA HIS A 85 -7.32 -1.70 0.62
C HIS A 85 -6.34 -2.61 1.37
N LEU A 86 -5.15 -2.09 1.70
CA LEU A 86 -4.15 -2.82 2.49
C LEU A 86 -4.61 -3.00 3.93
N PHE A 87 -5.24 -2.00 4.54
CA PHE A 87 -5.81 -2.13 5.88
C PHE A 87 -6.94 -3.15 5.93
N VAL A 88 -7.87 -3.11 4.96
CA VAL A 88 -8.95 -4.11 4.87
C VAL A 88 -8.38 -5.52 4.75
N LEU A 89 -7.41 -5.72 3.86
CA LEU A 89 -6.73 -7.00 3.71
C LEU A 89 -6.09 -7.49 5.03
N VAL A 90 -5.33 -6.62 5.71
CA VAL A 90 -4.68 -6.97 6.99
C VAL A 90 -5.71 -7.30 8.07
N LEU A 91 -6.79 -6.52 8.18
CA LEU A 91 -7.86 -6.76 9.14
C LEU A 91 -8.62 -8.05 8.86
N MET A 92 -8.90 -8.37 7.59
CA MET A 92 -9.50 -9.65 7.21
C MET A 92 -8.60 -10.82 7.59
N CYS A 93 -7.31 -10.74 7.28
CA CYS A 93 -6.33 -11.75 7.66
C CYS A 93 -6.21 -11.90 9.19
N TYR A 94 -6.26 -10.78 9.93
CA TYR A 94 -6.25 -10.78 11.39
C TYR A 94 -7.50 -11.44 11.98
N GLY A 95 -8.68 -11.13 11.44
CA GLY A 95 -9.93 -11.79 11.83
C GLY A 95 -9.88 -13.30 11.65
N VAL A 96 -9.30 -13.79 10.55
CA VAL A 96 -9.05 -15.22 10.34
C VAL A 96 -8.10 -15.79 11.41
N MET A 97 -7.02 -15.10 11.75
CA MET A 97 -6.08 -15.57 12.79
C MET A 97 -6.73 -15.67 14.18
N VAL A 98 -7.71 -14.80 14.47
CA VAL A 98 -8.43 -14.81 15.75
C VAL A 98 -9.51 -15.90 15.79
N THR A 99 -10.11 -16.27 14.65
CA THR A 99 -11.27 -17.18 14.60
C THR A 99 -10.94 -18.61 14.20
N ALA A 100 -9.88 -18.84 13.41
CA ALA A 100 -9.56 -20.15 12.87
C ALA A 100 -8.65 -20.99 13.78
N SER A 101 -8.77 -22.31 13.67
CA SER A 101 -7.92 -23.25 14.41
C SER A 101 -6.48 -23.25 13.89
N VAL A 102 -5.50 -23.31 14.80
CA VAL A 102 -4.05 -23.15 14.54
C VAL A 102 -3.52 -24.03 13.41
N SER A 103 -4.11 -25.21 13.20
CA SER A 103 -3.72 -26.14 12.12
C SER A 103 -4.03 -25.63 10.71
N ASN A 104 -5.02 -24.74 10.54
CA ASN A 104 -5.49 -24.28 9.24
C ASN A 104 -5.41 -22.76 9.03
N ILE A 105 -4.97 -21.98 10.04
CA ILE A 105 -4.86 -20.50 9.95
C ILE A 105 -4.12 -20.08 8.67
N HIS A 106 -2.95 -20.67 8.40
CA HIS A 106 -2.15 -20.31 7.23
C HIS A 106 -2.88 -20.53 5.91
N ARG A 107 -3.66 -21.61 5.79
CA ARG A 107 -4.45 -21.91 4.59
C ARG A 107 -5.57 -20.91 4.41
N TYR A 108 -6.34 -20.63 5.47
CA TYR A 108 -7.43 -19.67 5.41
C TYR A 108 -6.93 -18.25 5.12
N SER A 109 -5.87 -17.79 5.78
CA SER A 109 -5.27 -16.48 5.51
C SER A 109 -4.75 -16.38 4.08
N PHE A 110 -4.17 -17.45 3.53
CA PHE A 110 -3.75 -17.48 2.13
C PHE A 110 -4.93 -17.31 1.17
N PHE A 111 -6.01 -18.07 1.35
CA PHE A 111 -7.19 -17.96 0.50
C PHE A 111 -7.85 -16.57 0.59
N VAL A 112 -7.95 -16.01 1.80
CA VAL A 112 -8.48 -14.66 1.99
C VAL A 112 -7.61 -13.62 1.31
N ALA A 113 -6.29 -13.69 1.48
CA ALA A 113 -5.38 -12.73 0.88
C ALA A 113 -5.37 -12.81 -0.66
N MET A 114 -5.24 -14.01 -1.21
CA MET A 114 -5.26 -14.23 -2.66
C MET A 114 -6.60 -13.84 -3.27
N GLY A 115 -7.72 -14.18 -2.61
CA GLY A 115 -9.06 -13.80 -3.06
C GLY A 115 -9.25 -12.29 -3.09
N TYR A 116 -8.88 -11.60 -2.01
CA TYR A 116 -9.00 -10.13 -1.93
C TYR A 116 -8.12 -9.42 -2.96
N LEU A 117 -6.86 -9.86 -3.12
CA LEU A 117 -5.95 -9.31 -4.13
C LEU A 117 -6.46 -9.56 -5.55
N THR A 118 -7.04 -10.74 -5.81
CA THR A 118 -7.66 -11.06 -7.10
C THR A 118 -8.85 -10.14 -7.39
N ILE A 119 -9.73 -9.94 -6.42
CA ILE A 119 -10.86 -8.98 -6.54
C ILE A 119 -10.31 -7.58 -6.81
N CYS A 120 -9.32 -7.11 -6.07
CA CYS A 120 -8.72 -5.79 -6.31
C CYS A 120 -8.11 -5.68 -7.71
N HIS A 121 -7.47 -6.73 -8.21
CA HIS A 121 -6.87 -6.78 -9.54
C HIS A 121 -7.96 -6.74 -10.63
N ILE A 122 -9.05 -7.49 -10.43
CA ILE A 122 -10.23 -7.45 -11.29
C ILE A 122 -10.88 -6.07 -11.23
N SER A 123 -11.17 -5.52 -10.05
CA SER A 123 -11.73 -4.16 -9.91
C SER A 123 -10.85 -3.12 -10.61
N ARG A 124 -9.52 -3.24 -10.51
CA ARG A 124 -8.59 -2.38 -11.26
C ARG A 124 -8.80 -2.54 -12.77
N ILE A 125 -8.83 -3.77 -13.29
CA ILE A 125 -9.00 -3.95 -14.73
C ILE A 125 -10.37 -3.45 -15.20
N TYR A 126 -11.45 -3.65 -14.43
CA TYR A 126 -12.76 -3.09 -14.76
C TYR A 126 -12.80 -1.56 -14.69
N ILE A 127 -12.19 -0.94 -13.68
CA ILE A 127 -12.20 0.53 -13.53
C ILE A 127 -11.35 1.21 -14.62
N PHE A 128 -10.18 0.65 -14.95
CA PHE A 128 -9.28 1.23 -15.95
C PHE A 128 -9.63 0.85 -17.39
N HIS A 129 -10.34 -0.26 -17.61
CA HIS A 129 -10.66 -0.77 -18.94
C HIS A 129 -12.16 -0.60 -19.32
N TYR A 130 -13.06 -0.33 -18.35
CA TYR A 130 -14.52 -0.19 -18.59
C TYR A 130 -15.17 1.10 -18.05
N GLY A 131 -14.40 2.10 -17.63
CA GLY A 131 -14.89 3.50 -17.59
C GLY A 131 -15.62 3.94 -16.32
N ILE A 132 -15.02 4.91 -15.62
CA ILE A 132 -15.78 6.01 -14.98
C ILE A 132 -15.35 7.34 -15.62
N LEU A 133 -15.12 7.36 -16.94
CA LEU A 133 -14.99 8.58 -17.78
C LEU A 133 -14.96 8.30 -19.30
N THR A 134 -15.60 7.24 -19.78
CA THR A 134 -15.91 7.06 -21.20
C THR A 134 -17.38 6.67 -21.28
N THR A 135 -18.26 7.67 -21.36
CA THR A 135 -18.90 8.08 -22.62
C THR A 135 -19.85 7.01 -23.12
N ASP A 136 -21.10 7.24 -22.76
CA ASP A 136 -22.34 6.98 -23.47
C ASP A 136 -22.30 6.11 -24.74
N PHE A 137 -23.28 5.22 -24.78
CA PHE A 137 -23.72 4.49 -25.95
C PHE A 137 -24.32 5.49 -26.97
N SER A 138 -23.53 5.90 -27.96
CA SER A 138 -24.02 6.21 -29.32
C SER A 138 -22.86 6.32 -30.30
N GLY A 139 -22.73 5.25 -31.07
CA GLY A 139 -22.00 5.15 -32.33
C GLY A 139 -22.57 3.96 -33.08
#